data_AF-Q804A2-F1
#
_entry.id   AF-Q804A2-F1
#
_cell.length_a   1.000
_cell.length_b   1.000
_cell.length_c   1.000
_cell.angle_alpha   90.00
_cell.angle_beta   90.00
_cell.angle_gamma   90.00
#
_symmetry.space_group_name_H-M   'P 1'
#
loop_
_entity.id
_entity.type
_entity.pdbx_description
1 polymer ?
#
loop_
_entity_poly.entity_id
_entity_poly.type
_entity_poly.pdbx_seq_one_letter_code
_entity_poly.pdbx_strand_id
1 'polypeptide(L)'
;DVKLPDAYERLILDVFCGNQMHFVRSDELREAWRIFTPLLHQIEGEKKQPIPYTYGGRGPSEADDLVKRAGFRYEGTYKWVQPHTT
;
A
#
# COMPACT_ATOMS: atom_id res chain seq x y z
N ASP A 1 -6.02 -30.07 -1.57
CA ASP A 1 -5.24 -28.98 -2.16
C ASP A 1 -6.20 -27.86 -2.50
N VAL A 2 -6.09 -26.70 -1.84
CA VAL A 2 -7.01 -25.57 -2.02
C VAL A 2 -6.30 -24.57 -2.93
N LYS A 3 -6.68 -24.49 -4.21
CA LYS A 3 -6.16 -23.48 -5.12
C LYS A 3 -6.76 -22.13 -4.72
N LEU A 4 -5.92 -21.22 -4.22
CA LEU A 4 -6.27 -19.82 -4.08
C LEU A 4 -6.37 -19.22 -5.49
N PRO A 5 -7.52 -18.69 -5.91
CA PRO A 5 -7.68 -18.10 -7.24
C PRO A 5 -6.83 -16.83 -7.35
N ASP A 6 -6.32 -16.59 -8.55
CA ASP A 6 -5.61 -15.34 -8.84
C ASP A 6 -6.57 -14.15 -8.76
N ALA A 7 -6.04 -12.96 -8.45
CA ALA A 7 -6.83 -11.73 -8.35
C ALA A 7 -7.66 -11.49 -9.62
N TYR A 8 -7.10 -11.73 -10.81
CA TYR A 8 -7.83 -11.54 -12.06
C TYR A 8 -8.86 -12.63 -12.33
N GLU A 9 -8.58 -13.89 -11.98
CA GLU A 9 -9.56 -14.99 -12.08
C GLU A 9 -10.83 -14.64 -11.29
N ARG A 10 -10.65 -14.08 -10.09
CA ARG A 10 -11.76 -13.67 -9.23
C ARG A 10 -12.50 -12.45 -9.75
N LEU A 11 -11.79 -11.39 -10.16
CA LEU A 11 -12.42 -10.15 -10.63
C LEU A 11 -13.24 -10.38 -11.90
N ILE A 12 -12.74 -11.18 -12.84
CA ILE A 12 -13.48 -11.50 -14.07
C ILE A 12 -14.76 -12.29 -13.74
N LEU A 13 -14.68 -13.26 -12.83
CA LEU A 13 -15.86 -13.99 -12.37
C LEU A 13 -16.89 -13.05 -11.72
N ASP A 14 -16.44 -12.09 -10.92
CA ASP A 14 -17.32 -11.09 -10.29
C ASP A 14 -18.05 -10.22 -11.33
N VAL A 15 -17.43 -9.91 -12.48
CA VAL A 15 -18.11 -9.22 -13.62
C VAL A 15 -19.25 -10.07 -14.17
N PHE A 16 -19.01 -11.37 -14.42
CA PHE A 16 -20.04 -12.27 -14.95
C PHE A 16 -21.20 -12.47 -13.97
N CYS A 17 -20.91 -12.51 -12.67
CA CYS A 17 -21.92 -12.61 -11.61
C CYS A 17 -22.65 -11.28 -11.33
N GLY A 18 -22.27 -10.17 -11.98
CA GLY A 18 -22.82 -8.84 -11.73
C GLY A 18 -22.46 -8.27 -10.34
N ASN A 19 -21.43 -8.81 -9.69
CA ASN A 19 -20.99 -8.37 -8.37
C ASN A 19 -19.97 -7.23 -8.50
N GLN A 20 -20.36 -6.02 -8.10
CA GLN A 20 -19.53 -4.83 -8.21
C GLN A 20 -18.72 -4.50 -6.94
N MET A 21 -18.78 -5.33 -5.89
CA MET A 21 -18.15 -5.01 -4.59
C MET A 21 -16.63 -4.83 -4.65
N HIS A 22 -15.95 -5.49 -5.58
CA HIS A 22 -14.48 -5.40 -5.71
C HIS A 22 -14.03 -4.34 -6.72
N PHE A 23 -14.96 -3.51 -7.22
CA PHE A 23 -14.67 -2.47 -8.20
C PHE A 23 -14.77 -1.09 -7.54
N VAL A 24 -13.87 -0.20 -7.93
CA VAL A 24 -13.84 1.18 -7.42
C VAL A 24 -15.05 1.94 -7.95
N ARG A 25 -15.83 2.54 -7.04
CA ARG A 25 -16.98 3.37 -7.42
C ARG A 25 -16.55 4.78 -7.81
N SER A 26 -17.36 5.49 -8.60
CA SER A 26 -17.02 6.82 -9.12
C SER A 26 -16.81 7.90 -8.05
N ASP A 27 -17.53 7.81 -6.92
CA ASP A 27 -17.37 8.72 -5.78
C ASP A 27 -16.13 8.39 -4.95
N GLU A 28 -15.82 7.11 -4.73
CA GLU A 28 -14.57 6.66 -4.09
C GLU A 28 -13.35 7.15 -4.87
N LEU A 29 -13.40 7.01 -6.20
CA LEU A 29 -12.35 7.52 -7.08
C LEU A 29 -12.19 9.04 -6.96
N ARG A 30 -13.31 9.78 -6.93
CA ARG A 30 -13.28 11.24 -6.76
C ARG A 30 -12.66 11.65 -5.43
N GLU A 31 -13.00 11.00 -4.33
CA GLU A 31 -12.46 11.31 -3.01
C GLU A 31 -10.98 10.97 -2.90
N ALA A 32 -10.54 9.83 -3.46
CA ALA A 32 -9.12 9.49 -3.54
C ALA A 32 -8.32 10.58 -4.28
N TRP A 33 -8.80 10.99 -5.46
CA TRP A 33 -8.16 12.08 -6.19
C TRP A 33 -8.22 13.40 -5.43
N ARG A 34 -9.33 13.75 -4.78
CA ARG A 34 -9.44 14.98 -3.98
C ARG A 34 -8.37 15.07 -2.88
N ILE A 35 -8.05 13.94 -2.24
CA ILE A 35 -7.04 13.87 -1.17
C ILE A 35 -5.62 14.03 -1.72
N PHE A 36 -5.27 13.33 -2.80
CA PHE A 36 -3.89 13.29 -3.29
C PHE A 36 -3.54 14.40 -4.30
N THR A 37 -4.50 14.94 -5.04
CA THR A 37 -4.24 15.94 -6.11
C THR A 37 -3.45 17.17 -5.62
N PRO A 38 -3.76 17.81 -4.48
CA PRO A 38 -3.01 18.99 -4.04
C PRO A 38 -1.52 18.69 -3.80
N LEU A 39 -1.22 17.53 -3.20
CA LEU A 39 0.15 17.09 -2.96
C LEU A 39 0.86 16.75 -4.27
N LEU A 40 0.19 16.08 -5.21
CA LEU A 40 0.76 15.76 -6.52
C LEU A 40 1.11 17.02 -7.31
N HIS A 41 0.21 18.01 -7.35
CA HIS A 41 0.49 19.30 -7.99
C HIS A 41 1.65 20.04 -7.33
N GLN A 42 1.77 19.98 -6.00
CA GLN A 42 2.92 20.56 -5.29
C GLN A 42 4.23 19.87 -5.67
N ILE A 43 4.24 18.53 -5.75
CA ILE A 43 5.42 17.75 -6.15
C ILE A 43 5.84 18.10 -7.59
N GLU A 44 4.90 18.24 -8.51
CA GLU A 44 5.17 18.62 -9.90
C GLU A 44 5.69 20.06 -10.03
N GLY A 45 5.14 20.99 -9.24
CA GLY A 45 5.54 22.39 -9.25
C GLY A 45 6.92 22.64 -8.62
N GLU A 46 7.15 22.10 -7.43
CA GLU A 46 8.40 22.29 -6.67
C GLU A 46 9.54 21.40 -7.19
N LYS A 47 9.22 20.27 -7.85
CA LYS A 47 10.19 19.26 -8.32
C LYS A 47 11.21 18.88 -7.24
N LYS A 48 10.73 18.69 -6.02
CA LYS A 48 11.56 18.34 -4.87
C LYS A 48 12.25 17.00 -5.11
N GLN A 49 13.57 16.96 -4.93
CA GLN A 49 14.34 15.74 -5.08
C GLN A 49 13.98 14.72 -3.99
N PRO A 50 13.71 13.45 -4.34
CA PRO A 50 13.44 12.41 -3.36
C PRO A 50 14.70 12.08 -2.56
N ILE A 51 14.51 11.61 -1.33
CA ILE A 51 15.61 11.20 -0.46
C ILE A 51 16.17 9.86 -0.98
N PRO A 52 17.47 9.77 -1.31
CA PRO A 52 18.07 8.54 -1.80
C PRO A 52 18.11 7.48 -0.70
N TYR A 53 17.95 6.21 -1.09
CA TYR A 53 18.07 5.07 -0.20
C TYR A 53 18.81 3.92 -0.89
N THR A 54 19.43 3.05 -0.11
CA THR A 54 20.18 1.91 -0.65
C THR A 54 19.25 0.85 -1.23
N TYR A 55 19.63 0.29 -2.38
CA TYR A 55 18.89 -0.81 -3.00
C TYR A 55 18.87 -2.04 -2.07
N GLY A 56 17.69 -2.65 -1.88
CA GLY A 56 17.47 -3.73 -0.91
C GLY A 56 17.24 -3.26 0.53
N GLY A 57 17.35 -1.96 0.80
CA GLY A 57 16.96 -1.35 2.08
C GLY A 57 15.45 -1.15 2.20
N ARG A 58 14.98 -0.77 3.40
CA ARG A 58 13.56 -0.50 3.69
C ARG A 58 13.09 0.91 3.28
N GLY A 59 13.94 1.69 2.62
CA GLY A 59 13.70 3.09 2.30
C GLY A 59 14.49 4.06 3.19
N PRO A 60 14.20 5.37 3.11
CA PRO A 60 14.90 6.40 3.88
C PRO A 60 14.54 6.37 5.36
N SER A 61 15.50 6.70 6.24
CA SER A 61 15.30 6.78 7.69
C SER A 61 14.19 7.75 8.12
N GLU A 62 13.97 8.78 7.31
CA GLU A 62 12.96 9.81 7.51
C GLU A 62 11.54 9.27 7.43
N ALA A 63 11.33 8.14 6.74
CA ALA A 63 10.05 7.43 6.73
C ALA A 63 9.75 6.80 8.09
N ASP A 64 10.75 6.17 8.73
CA ASP A 64 10.59 5.62 10.08
C ASP A 64 10.29 6.75 11.09
N ASP A 65 10.92 7.91 10.95
CA ASP A 65 10.68 9.05 11.82
C ASP A 65 9.33 9.73 11.59
N LEU A 66 8.81 9.72 10.37
CA LEU A 66 7.42 10.13 10.08
C LEU A 66 6.43 9.20 10.78
N VAL A 67 6.64 7.90 10.68
CA VAL A 67 5.77 6.87 11.25
C VAL A 67 5.80 6.91 12.79
N LYS A 68 6.98 7.12 13.41
CA LYS A 68 7.10 7.35 14.86
C LYS A 68 6.33 8.60 15.31
N ARG A 69 6.42 9.70 14.56
CA ARG A 69 5.68 10.95 14.85
C ARG A 69 4.17 10.77 14.71
N ALA A 70 3.73 9.89 13.80
CA ALA A 70 2.33 9.51 13.64
C ALA A 70 1.81 8.59 14.76
N GLY A 71 2.66 8.21 15.73
CA GLY A 71 2.28 7.45 16.92
C GLY A 71 2.54 5.95 16.83
N PHE A 72 3.09 5.45 15.72
CA PHE A 72 3.48 4.05 15.61
C PHE A 72 4.74 3.76 16.43
N ARG A 73 4.69 2.71 17.26
CA ARG A 73 5.81 2.26 18.08
C ARG A 73 6.31 0.92 17.58
N TYR A 74 7.57 0.90 17.16
CA TYR A 74 8.26 -0.33 16.78
C TYR A 74 9.08 -0.85 17.98
N GLU A 75 8.71 -2.00 18.53
CA GLU A 75 9.38 -2.57 19.71
C GLU A 75 10.56 -3.51 19.35
N GLY A 76 10.55 -4.13 18.16
CA GLY A 76 11.63 -5.02 17.71
C GLY A 76 11.85 -6.29 18.55
N THR A 77 11.00 -6.52 19.56
CA THR A 77 11.07 -7.63 20.51
C THR A 77 10.48 -8.93 19.96
N TYR A 78 9.62 -8.82 18.94
CA TYR A 78 8.92 -9.95 18.35
C TYR A 78 9.88 -10.84 17.56
N LYS A 79 9.90 -12.13 17.90
CA LYS A 79 10.62 -13.18 17.18
C LYS A 79 9.64 -14.25 16.77
N TRP A 80 9.42 -14.37 15.47
CA TRP A 80 8.62 -15.45 14.90
C TRP A 80 9.53 -16.56 14.38
N VAL A 81 9.16 -17.81 14.69
CA VAL A 81 9.83 -19.02 14.20
C VAL A 81 8.77 -19.88 13.53
N GLN A 82 9.10 -20.45 12.37
CA GLN A 82 8.20 -21.37 11.65
C GLN A 82 7.94 -22.61 12.51
N PRO A 83 6.68 -22.93 12.85
CA PRO A 83 6.36 -24.02 13.77
C PRO A 83 6.54 -25.43 13.19
N HIS A 84 6.72 -25.57 11.87
CA HIS A 84 6.78 -26.87 11.17
C HIS A 84 8.04 -27.03 10.31
N THR A 85 9.19 -26.57 10.81
CA THR A 85 10.48 -26.94 10.21
C THR A 85 10.99 -28.22 10.89
N THR A 86 10.48 -29.37 10.45
CA THR A 86 11.07 -30.69 10.71
C THR A 86 10.89 -31.55 9.48
#